data_AF-A0AAD3MWL4-F1
#
_entry.id   AF-A0AAD3MWL4-F1
#
_cell.length_a   1.000
_cell.length_b   1.000
_cell.length_c   1.000
_cell.angle_alpha   90.00
_cell.angle_beta   90.00
_cell.angle_gamma   90.00
#
_symmetry.space_group_name_H-M   'P 1'
#
loop_
_entity.id
_entity.type
_entity.pdbx_description
1 polymer ?
#
loop_
_entity_poly.entity_id
_entity_poly.type
_entity_poly.pdbx_seq_one_letter_code
_entity_poly.pdbx_strand_id
1 'polypeptide(L)'
;MGDAAMAEFGAAAPYLRKSDKERLEAQTRPFDMKKECFVPDPEVEYVKASITSRDGDKVTAQTEFGKTVTVKECDVHPQNPPKFDKIEDMAMFTFLHEPAVLFNLKERYAAWMIYVRQ
;
A
#
# COMPACT_ATOMS: atom_id res chain seq x y z
N MET A 1 -17.43 0.63 12.46
CA MET A 1 -18.53 0.71 11.47
C MET A 1 -18.37 -0.46 10.53
N GLY A 2 -19.21 -1.48 10.67
CA GLY A 2 -19.17 -2.67 9.82
C GLY A 2 -20.21 -2.59 8.69
N ASP A 3 -20.37 -3.70 7.96
CA ASP A 3 -21.26 -3.84 6.80
C ASP A 3 -22.70 -3.38 7.06
N ALA A 4 -23.19 -3.51 8.29
CA ALA A 4 -24.52 -3.02 8.69
C ALA A 4 -24.72 -1.51 8.45
N ALA A 5 -23.68 -0.70 8.63
CA ALA A 5 -23.74 0.74 8.35
C ALA A 5 -23.64 1.06 6.85
N MET A 6 -23.15 0.12 6.03
CA MET A 6 -23.05 0.29 4.58
C MET A 6 -24.36 -0.08 3.86
N ALA A 7 -25.27 -0.79 4.52
CA ALA A 7 -26.55 -1.21 3.96
C ALA A 7 -27.42 -0.01 3.49
N GLU A 8 -27.34 1.13 4.19
CA GLU A 8 -28.08 2.35 3.85
C GLU A 8 -27.69 2.93 2.48
N PHE A 9 -26.47 2.64 1.99
CA PHE A 9 -25.96 3.13 0.71
C PHE A 9 -26.33 2.23 -0.47
N GLY A 10 -26.97 1.08 -0.24
CA GLY A 10 -27.46 0.18 -1.29
C GLY A 10 -26.39 -0.16 -2.34
N ALA A 11 -26.71 0.06 -3.62
CA ALA A 11 -25.81 -0.21 -4.74
C ALA A 11 -24.52 0.63 -4.75
N ALA A 12 -24.48 1.76 -4.03
CA ALA A 12 -23.29 2.61 -3.93
C ALA A 12 -22.27 2.10 -2.90
N ALA A 13 -22.67 1.22 -1.97
CA ALA A 13 -21.82 0.77 -0.87
C ALA A 13 -20.42 0.25 -1.31
N PRO A 14 -20.28 -0.61 -2.35
CA PRO A 14 -18.98 -1.15 -2.75
C PRO A 14 -17.98 -0.11 -3.31
N TYR A 15 -18.49 1.06 -3.71
CA TYR A 15 -17.73 2.19 -4.23
C TYR A 15 -17.32 3.18 -3.13
N LEU A 16 -17.93 3.09 -1.95
CA LEU A 16 -17.61 3.93 -0.80
C LEU A 16 -16.69 3.21 0.18
N ARG A 17 -16.95 1.93 0.44
CA ARG A 17 -16.16 1.09 1.33
C ARG A 17 -16.25 -0.38 0.92
N LYS A 18 -15.14 -1.11 1.05
CA LYS A 18 -15.13 -2.56 0.89
C LYS A 18 -15.83 -3.29 2.03
N SER A 19 -16.36 -4.46 1.72
CA SER A 19 -17.00 -5.32 2.73
C SER A 19 -16.02 -5.66 3.85
N ASP A 20 -16.54 -5.92 5.06
CA ASP A 20 -15.71 -6.33 6.19
C ASP A 20 -14.93 -7.61 5.89
N LYS A 21 -15.48 -8.50 5.05
CA LYS A 21 -14.79 -9.69 4.56
C LYS A 21 -13.55 -9.33 3.74
N GLU A 22 -13.68 -8.51 2.70
CA GLU A 22 -12.55 -8.12 1.85
C GLU A 22 -11.50 -7.33 2.63
N ARG A 23 -11.95 -6.52 3.60
CA ARG A 23 -11.05 -5.80 4.51
C ARG A 23 -10.27 -6.76 5.37
N LEU A 24 -10.93 -7.75 5.98
CA LEU A 24 -10.26 -8.76 6.80
C LEU A 24 -9.23 -9.56 5.97
N GLU A 25 -9.61 -10.02 4.78
CA GLU A 25 -8.72 -10.72 3.87
C GLU A 25 -7.48 -9.89 3.54
N ALA A 26 -7.65 -8.61 3.19
CA ALA A 26 -6.53 -7.70 2.93
C ALA A 26 -5.62 -7.51 4.16
N GLN A 27 -6.20 -7.40 5.36
CA GLN A 27 -5.45 -7.22 6.60
C GLN A 27 -4.65 -8.44 7.03
N THR A 28 -5.13 -9.64 6.69
CA THR A 28 -4.51 -10.92 7.06
C THR A 28 -3.44 -11.40 6.06
N ARG A 29 -3.21 -10.65 4.97
CA ARG A 29 -2.18 -11.03 3.99
C ARG A 29 -0.79 -11.10 4.66
N PRO A 30 0.07 -12.06 4.26
CA PRO A 30 1.45 -12.10 4.74
C PRO A 30 2.17 -10.79 4.45
N PHE A 31 2.82 -10.23 5.46
CA PHE A 31 3.57 -8.98 5.32
C PHE A 31 4.76 -8.98 6.27
N ASP A 32 5.95 -8.78 5.72
CA ASP A 32 7.18 -8.62 6.51
C ASP A 32 7.62 -7.16 6.43
N MET A 33 7.41 -6.43 7.53
CA MET A 33 7.73 -5.01 7.63
C MET A 33 9.23 -4.69 7.42
N LYS A 34 10.11 -5.69 7.54
CA LYS A 34 11.55 -5.51 7.28
C LYS A 34 11.94 -5.76 5.82
N LYS A 35 11.08 -6.41 5.04
CA LYS A 35 11.35 -6.74 3.64
C LYS A 35 10.51 -5.94 2.67
N GLU A 36 9.26 -5.66 3.00
CA GLU A 36 8.32 -4.98 2.11
C GLU A 36 8.59 -3.47 2.09
N CYS A 37 9.04 -2.99 0.94
CA CYS A 37 9.43 -1.59 0.74
C CYS A 37 8.93 -1.04 -0.61
N PHE A 38 9.09 0.26 -0.80
CA PHE A 38 9.01 0.95 -2.07
C PHE A 38 10.41 1.38 -2.47
N VAL A 39 10.70 1.25 -3.76
CA VAL A 39 11.97 1.69 -4.36
C VAL A 39 11.67 2.56 -5.58
N PRO A 40 12.54 3.52 -5.91
CA PRO A 40 12.37 4.37 -7.08
C PRO A 40 12.47 3.54 -8.36
N ASP A 41 11.67 3.89 -9.35
CA ASP A 41 11.67 3.29 -10.68
C ASP A 41 11.68 4.39 -11.76
N PRO A 42 12.48 4.26 -12.83
CA PRO A 42 12.60 5.30 -13.85
C PRO A 42 11.36 5.50 -14.72
N GLU A 43 10.44 4.54 -14.79
CA GLU A 43 9.25 4.62 -15.66
C GLU A 43 7.98 5.01 -14.89
N VAL A 44 7.81 4.48 -13.67
CA VAL A 44 6.59 4.67 -12.86
C VAL A 44 6.81 5.39 -11.53
N GLU A 45 7.95 6.07 -11.40
CA GLU A 45 8.47 6.77 -10.21
C GLU A 45 8.75 5.87 -8.99
N TYR A 46 7.78 5.05 -8.56
CA TYR A 46 7.93 4.15 -7.42
C TYR A 46 7.24 2.81 -7.67
N VAL A 47 7.88 1.73 -7.20
CA VAL A 47 7.35 0.36 -7.29
C VAL A 47 7.42 -0.34 -5.95
N LYS A 48 6.50 -1.28 -5.71
CA LYS A 48 6.64 -2.20 -4.57
C LYS A 48 7.80 -3.15 -4.82
N ALA A 49 8.54 -3.46 -3.76
CA ALA A 49 9.63 -4.43 -3.80
C ALA A 49 9.80 -5.15 -2.46
N SER A 50 10.41 -6.34 -2.52
CA SER A 50 10.79 -7.11 -1.35
C SER A 50 12.32 -7.18 -1.26
N ILE A 51 12.89 -6.76 -0.13
CA ILE A 51 14.33 -6.76 0.10
C ILE A 51 14.86 -8.21 0.12
N THR A 52 15.88 -8.48 -0.69
CA THR A 52 16.58 -9.76 -0.73
C THR A 52 17.87 -9.75 0.07
N SER A 53 18.62 -8.62 0.03
CA SER A 53 19.87 -8.47 0.76
C SER A 53 20.19 -7.02 1.06
N ARG A 54 21.00 -6.80 2.09
CA ARG A 54 21.51 -5.49 2.48
C ARG A 54 23.03 -5.58 2.65
N ASP A 55 23.75 -4.70 1.98
CA ASP A 55 25.21 -4.63 2.00
C ASP A 55 25.65 -3.17 2.20
N GLY A 56 26.01 -2.82 3.43
CA GLY A 56 26.40 -1.46 3.80
C GLY A 56 25.30 -0.43 3.51
N ASP A 57 25.58 0.47 2.56
CA ASP A 57 24.70 1.55 2.11
C ASP A 57 23.79 1.18 0.94
N LYS A 58 23.82 -0.09 0.50
CA LYS A 58 23.05 -0.60 -0.64
C LYS A 58 22.08 -1.69 -0.23
N VAL A 59 20.91 -1.66 -0.86
CA VAL A 59 19.84 -2.65 -0.70
C VAL A 59 19.56 -3.26 -2.05
N THR A 60 19.57 -4.59 -2.10
CA THR A 60 19.05 -5.34 -3.25
C THR A 60 17.63 -5.76 -2.94
N ALA A 61 16.71 -5.42 -3.84
CA ALA A 61 15.30 -5.73 -3.70
C ALA A 61 14.75 -6.31 -5.01
N GLN A 62 13.78 -7.22 -4.90
CA GLN A 62 13.03 -7.75 -6.03
C GLN A 62 11.74 -6.94 -6.17
N THR A 63 11.59 -6.26 -7.31
CA THR A 63 10.41 -5.45 -7.61
C THR A 63 9.19 -6.32 -7.93
N GLU A 64 7.99 -5.76 -7.80
CA GLU A 64 6.72 -6.45 -8.15
C GLU A 64 6.65 -6.88 -9.62
N PHE A 65 7.44 -6.27 -10.50
CA PHE A 65 7.60 -6.64 -11.91
C PHE A 65 8.61 -7.79 -12.13
N GLY A 66 9.15 -8.38 -11.06
CA GLY A 66 10.10 -9.49 -11.12
C GLY A 66 11.55 -9.09 -11.42
N LYS A 67 11.85 -7.78 -11.54
CA LYS A 67 13.20 -7.26 -11.76
C LYS A 67 13.93 -7.08 -10.44
N THR A 68 15.18 -7.53 -10.35
CA THR A 68 16.06 -7.25 -9.21
C THR A 68 16.77 -5.92 -9.41
N VAL A 69 16.69 -5.05 -8.41
CA VAL A 69 17.33 -3.73 -8.41
C VAL A 69 18.20 -3.56 -7.18
N THR A 70 19.28 -2.80 -7.33
CA THR A 70 20.14 -2.37 -6.21
C THR A 70 20.06 -0.86 -6.09
N VAL A 71 19.56 -0.39 -4.96
CA VAL A 71 19.37 1.04 -4.66
C VAL A 71 20.10 1.39 -3.36
N LYS A 72 20.27 2.69 -3.09
CA LYS A 72 20.84 3.12 -1.81
C LYS A 72 19.80 2.92 -0.71
N GLU A 73 20.25 2.61 0.49
CA GLU A 73 19.39 2.47 1.68
C GLU A 73 18.52 3.72 1.92
N CYS A 74 19.03 4.92 1.63
CA CYS A 74 18.27 6.17 1.80
C CYS A 74 17.08 6.32 0.85
N ASP A 75 17.09 5.60 -0.27
CA ASP A 75 16.03 5.65 -1.29
C ASP A 75 15.00 4.52 -1.10
N VAL A 76 15.17 3.69 -0.06
CA VAL A 76 14.25 2.62 0.29
C VAL A 76 13.24 3.12 1.30
N HIS A 77 11.96 3.13 0.91
CA HIS A 77 10.87 3.58 1.78
C HIS A 77 10.08 2.38 2.32
N PRO A 78 9.87 2.23 3.63
CA PRO A 78 9.11 1.09 4.18
C PRO A 78 7.64 1.16 3.77
N GLN A 79 7.03 -0.01 3.51
CA GLN A 79 5.57 -0.10 3.30
C GLN A 79 4.82 0.00 4.63
N ASN A 80 3.63 0.60 4.61
CA ASN A 80 2.73 0.52 5.76
C ASN A 80 2.14 -0.90 5.87
N PRO A 81 1.94 -1.43 7.09
CA PRO A 81 1.32 -2.74 7.28
C PRO A 81 -0.07 -2.85 6.61
N PRO A 82 -0.54 -4.06 6.24
CA PRO A 82 -1.79 -4.26 5.50
C PRO A 82 -3.04 -3.74 6.21
N LYS A 83 -2.98 -3.56 7.53
CA LYS A 83 -4.04 -2.89 8.31
C LYS A 83 -4.34 -1.46 7.84
N PHE A 84 -3.42 -0.82 7.14
CA PHE A 84 -3.56 0.52 6.59
C PHE A 84 -3.89 0.53 5.09
N ASP A 85 -4.06 -0.63 4.45
CA ASP A 85 -4.47 -0.68 3.04
C ASP A 85 -5.83 -0.01 2.86
N LYS A 86 -5.92 0.88 1.86
CA LYS A 86 -7.14 1.59 1.46
C LYS A 86 -7.79 2.34 2.62
N ILE A 87 -6.99 2.89 3.53
CA ILE A 87 -7.51 3.71 4.62
C ILE A 87 -8.24 4.95 4.07
N GLU A 88 -9.32 5.35 4.73
CA GLU A 88 -10.11 6.54 4.33
C GLU A 88 -9.39 7.85 4.65
N ASP A 89 -8.53 7.82 5.67
CA ASP A 89 -7.78 8.95 6.20
C ASP A 89 -6.29 8.60 6.17
N MET A 90 -5.55 9.25 5.27
CA MET A 90 -4.12 9.00 5.07
C MET A 90 -3.25 9.58 6.19
N ALA A 91 -3.77 10.51 7.00
CA ALA A 91 -3.05 11.05 8.15
C ALA A 91 -2.84 9.99 9.25
N MET A 92 -3.55 8.86 9.18
CA MET A 92 -3.36 7.72 10.08
C MET A 92 -2.20 6.81 9.68
N PHE A 93 -1.47 7.08 8.58
CA PHE A 93 -0.30 6.28 8.22
C PHE A 93 0.83 6.38 9.23
N THR A 94 1.51 5.25 9.49
CA THR A 94 2.73 5.24 10.30
C THR A 94 3.90 5.83 9.52
N PHE A 95 3.97 5.53 8.22
CA PHE A 95 4.93 6.11 7.30
C PHE A 95 4.19 6.97 6.27
N LEU A 96 4.28 8.28 6.42
CA LEU A 96 3.64 9.26 5.54
C LEU A 96 4.69 9.87 4.61
N HIS A 97 5.03 9.13 3.55
CA HIS A 97 5.95 9.54 2.48
C HIS A 97 5.24 9.44 1.13
N GLU A 98 5.85 9.98 0.08
CA GLU A 98 5.28 10.06 -1.27
C GLU A 98 4.75 8.71 -1.80
N PRO A 99 5.52 7.60 -1.77
CA PRO A 99 5.01 6.34 -2.29
C PRO A 99 3.86 5.75 -1.46
N ALA A 100 3.82 5.96 -0.14
CA ALA A 100 2.69 5.50 0.68
C ALA A 100 1.37 6.17 0.26
N VAL A 101 1.41 7.49 0.01
CA VAL A 101 0.23 8.24 -0.45
C VAL A 101 -0.17 7.80 -1.85
N LEU A 102 0.79 7.73 -2.79
CA LEU A 102 0.54 7.30 -4.17
C LEU A 102 -0.12 5.93 -4.25
N PHE A 103 0.42 4.94 -3.54
CA PHE A 103 -0.11 3.57 -3.58
C PHE A 103 -1.47 3.44 -2.90
N ASN A 104 -1.74 4.20 -1.83
CA ASN A 104 -3.08 4.22 -1.24
C ASN A 104 -4.12 4.76 -2.22
N LEU A 105 -3.82 5.87 -2.89
CA LEU A 105 -4.69 6.46 -3.91
C LEU A 105 -4.90 5.49 -5.08
N LYS A 106 -3.82 4.90 -5.60
CA LYS A 106 -3.85 3.93 -6.69
C LYS A 106 -4.72 2.72 -6.35
N GLU A 107 -4.56 2.14 -5.17
CA GLU A 107 -5.33 0.97 -4.75
C GLU A 107 -6.81 1.27 -4.48
N ARG A 108 -7.12 2.46 -3.93
CA ARG A 108 -8.51 2.90 -3.75
C ARG A 108 -9.18 3.15 -5.10
N TYR A 109 -8.47 3.79 -6.02
CA TYR A 109 -8.95 4.04 -7.38
C TYR A 109 -9.20 2.74 -8.16
N ALA A 110 -8.26 1.78 -8.11
CA ALA A 110 -8.44 0.45 -8.72
C ALA A 110 -9.65 -0.32 -8.15
N ALA A 111 -10.03 0.00 -6.91
CA ALA A 111 -11.18 -0.54 -6.22
C ALA A 111 -12.48 0.28 -6.42
N TRP A 112 -12.47 1.27 -7.32
CA TRP A 112 -13.56 2.21 -7.62
C TRP A 112 -13.97 3.12 -6.45
N MET A 113 -13.06 3.35 -5.50
CA MET A 113 -13.25 4.24 -4.36
C MET A 113 -12.52 5.56 -4.59
N ILE A 114 -13.21 6.53 -5.20
CA ILE A 114 -12.59 7.79 -5.67
C ILE A 114 -12.45 8.86 -4.58
N TYR A 115 -13.14 8.72 -3.45
CA TYR A 115 -13.06 9.67 -2.34
C TYR A 115 -12.04 9.22 -1.30
N VAL A 116 -11.20 10.16 -0.88
CA VAL A 116 -10.18 10.03 0.16
C VAL A 116 -10.15 11.32 0.97
N ARG A 117 -10.03 11.20 2.29
CA ARG A 117 -9.82 12.36 3.16
C ARG A 117 -8.32 12.58 3.33
N GLN A 118 -7.94 13.85 3.23
CA GLN A 118 -6.58 14.33 3.41
C GLN A 118 -6.35 14.72 4.86
#